data_AF-A0A7X1L4T8-F1
#
_entry.id   AF-A0A7X1L4T8-F1
#
_cell.length_a   1.000
_cell.length_b   1.000
_cell.length_c   1.000
_cell.angle_alpha   90.00
_cell.angle_beta   90.00
_cell.angle_gamma   90.00
#
_symmetry.space_group_name_H-M   'P 1'
#
loop_
_entity.id
_entity.type
_entity.pdbx_description
1 polymer ?
#
loop_
_entity_poly.entity_id
_entity_poly.type
_entity_poly.pdbx_seq_one_letter_code
_entity_poly.pdbx_strand_id
1 'polypeptide(L)'
;MAEARKPVIVAVNVMRARQTVVGFNIAIVSFQITQIYRLPGGLKVSGIDHAIHVGADIALFMALALALLSLLALTLSSEYDEVGYCTRWSLVAGDILMYLSLAHTVTGFFAPLDAAIGAFAARIPAQAAGMVVLHTVLRVVAGAAWFLATYAGPLTALKQSPFPRATNIALGIAYLALLILLCWVGALSVQVETLGTGGQPQLLVGVLKELVQPFRW
;
A
#
# COMPACT_ATOMS: atom_id res chain seq x y z
N MET A 1 -13.52 -31.64 -28.99
CA MET A 1 -14.62 -30.68 -28.78
C MET A 1 -14.04 -29.48 -28.06
N ALA A 2 -13.95 -28.33 -28.72
CA ALA A 2 -13.55 -27.10 -28.04
C ALA A 2 -14.73 -26.64 -27.17
N GLU A 3 -14.59 -26.66 -25.85
CA GLU A 3 -15.52 -25.97 -24.96
C GLU A 3 -15.61 -24.52 -25.44
N ALA A 4 -16.78 -24.10 -25.92
CA ALA A 4 -17.07 -22.71 -26.18
C ALA A 4 -16.93 -21.96 -24.84
N ARG A 5 -15.78 -21.32 -24.63
CA ARG A 5 -15.52 -20.53 -23.42
C ARG A 5 -16.62 -19.47 -23.32
N LYS A 6 -17.49 -19.60 -22.32
CA LYS A 6 -18.49 -18.58 -22.01
C LYS A 6 -17.76 -17.22 -21.84
N PRO A 7 -18.26 -16.14 -22.45
CA PRO A 7 -17.65 -14.83 -22.28
C PRO A 7 -17.74 -14.43 -20.80
N VAL A 8 -16.61 -13.96 -20.25
CA VAL A 8 -16.53 -13.45 -18.88
C VAL A 8 -17.17 -12.07 -18.85
N ILE A 9 -18.21 -11.90 -18.03
CA ILE A 9 -18.95 -10.65 -17.91
C ILE A 9 -19.04 -10.30 -16.43
N VAL A 10 -18.48 -9.14 -16.06
CA VAL A 10 -18.59 -8.57 -14.71
C VAL A 10 -19.43 -7.31 -14.75
N ALA A 11 -20.36 -7.18 -13.79
CA ALA A 11 -21.29 -6.06 -13.70
C ALA A 11 -20.59 -4.75 -13.35
N VAL A 12 -20.99 -3.66 -14.00
CA VAL A 12 -20.41 -2.31 -13.84
C VAL A 12 -20.52 -1.77 -12.41
N ASN A 13 -21.56 -2.15 -11.66
CA ASN A 13 -21.75 -1.70 -10.27
C ASN A 13 -20.61 -2.14 -9.35
N VAL A 14 -20.04 -3.33 -9.60
CA VAL A 14 -18.89 -3.85 -8.85
C VAL A 14 -17.65 -3.00 -9.15
N MET A 15 -17.49 -2.56 -10.40
CA MET A 15 -16.39 -1.71 -10.84
C MET A 15 -16.51 -0.28 -10.28
N ARG A 16 -17.72 0.30 -10.25
CA ARG A 16 -17.98 1.63 -9.67
C ARG A 16 -17.55 1.70 -8.20
N ALA A 17 -17.90 0.70 -7.40
CA ALA A 17 -17.50 0.64 -5.99
C ALA A 17 -15.98 0.63 -5.82
N ARG A 18 -15.26 -0.14 -6.66
CA ARG A 18 -13.79 -0.21 -6.66
C ARG A 18 -13.16 1.13 -7.03
N GLN A 19 -13.63 1.77 -8.10
CA GLN A 19 -13.16 3.10 -8.50
C GLN A 19 -13.40 4.16 -7.43
N THR A 20 -14.54 4.10 -6.72
CA THR A 20 -14.81 4.99 -5.59
C THR A 20 -13.77 4.81 -4.48
N VAL A 21 -13.46 3.57 -4.09
CA VAL A 21 -12.43 3.28 -3.09
C VAL A 21 -11.06 3.82 -3.53
N VAL A 22 -10.68 3.61 -4.79
CA VAL A 22 -9.43 4.14 -5.36
C VAL A 22 -9.41 5.67 -5.33
N GLY A 23 -10.50 6.33 -5.75
CA GLY A 23 -10.62 7.79 -5.73
C GLY A 23 -10.52 8.38 -4.33
N PHE A 24 -11.17 7.76 -3.34
CA PHE A 24 -11.00 8.14 -1.94
C PHE A 24 -9.56 7.94 -1.45
N ASN A 25 -8.91 6.83 -1.82
CA ASN A 25 -7.52 6.60 -1.44
C ASN A 25 -6.60 7.68 -2.01
N ILE A 26 -6.79 8.08 -3.27
CA ILE A 26 -6.04 9.19 -3.89
C ILE A 26 -6.22 10.48 -3.09
N ALA A 27 -7.45 10.80 -2.68
CA ALA A 27 -7.73 12.00 -1.88
C ALA A 27 -7.03 11.95 -0.51
N ILE A 28 -7.11 10.82 0.19
CA ILE A 28 -6.45 10.62 1.49
C ILE A 28 -4.94 10.76 1.35
N VAL A 29 -4.33 10.05 0.40
CA VAL A 29 -2.88 10.10 0.16
C VAL A 29 -2.43 11.51 -0.22
N SER A 30 -3.17 12.20 -1.10
CA SER A 30 -2.86 13.58 -1.48
C SER A 30 -2.87 14.51 -0.27
N PHE A 31 -3.87 14.39 0.60
CA PHE A 31 -3.92 15.15 1.85
C PHE A 31 -2.75 14.80 2.77
N GLN A 32 -2.43 13.52 2.94
CA GLN A 32 -1.34 13.07 3.81
C GLN A 32 0.03 13.56 3.34
N ILE A 33 0.29 13.55 2.02
CA ILE A 33 1.53 14.12 1.45
C ILE A 33 1.66 15.60 1.83
N THR A 34 0.57 16.38 1.83
CA THR A 34 0.66 17.80 2.24
C THR A 34 0.89 17.99 3.75
N GLN A 35 0.45 17.03 4.57
CA GLN A 35 0.59 17.11 6.03
C GLN A 35 1.94 16.61 6.53
N ILE A 36 2.58 15.69 5.79
CA ILE A 36 3.86 15.09 6.20
C ILE A 36 4.96 16.15 6.37
N TYR A 37 4.91 17.23 5.56
CA TYR A 37 5.83 18.37 5.65
C TYR A 37 5.71 19.17 6.94
N ARG A 38 4.60 19.00 7.68
CA ARG A 38 4.35 19.64 8.97
C ARG A 38 4.74 18.77 10.15
N LEU A 39 5.12 17.50 9.92
CA LEU A 39 5.49 16.60 10.99
C LEU A 39 6.89 16.95 11.54
N PRO A 40 7.04 17.09 12.86
CA PRO A 40 8.34 17.30 13.47
C PRO A 40 9.21 16.03 13.35
N GLY A 41 10.52 16.21 13.24
CA GLY A 41 11.46 15.12 12.95
C GLY A 41 11.80 15.03 11.46
N GLY A 42 12.53 14.00 11.04
CA GLY A 42 12.94 13.80 9.65
C GLY A 42 14.32 14.37 9.30
N LEU A 43 14.81 14.04 8.11
CA LEU A 43 16.10 14.47 7.60
C LEU A 43 16.01 15.91 7.07
N LYS A 44 16.88 16.79 7.55
CA LYS A 44 17.03 18.15 6.99
C LYS A 44 18.03 18.10 5.85
N VAL A 45 17.56 18.45 4.65
CA VAL A 45 18.39 18.51 3.45
C VAL A 45 18.61 19.96 3.08
N SER A 46 19.86 20.33 2.79
CA SER A 46 20.20 21.70 2.38
C SER A 46 19.46 22.06 1.08
N GLY A 47 18.73 23.17 1.09
CA GLY A 47 17.91 23.63 -0.04
C GLY A 47 16.47 23.14 -0.06
N ILE A 48 16.01 22.43 0.99
CA ILE A 48 14.61 22.02 1.16
C ILE A 48 14.07 22.62 2.46
N ASP A 49 12.96 23.36 2.37
CA ASP A 49 12.40 24.16 3.47
C ASP A 49 11.66 23.33 4.55
N HIS A 50 11.55 22.03 4.36
CA HIS A 50 10.89 21.09 5.28
C HIS A 50 11.74 19.85 5.53
N ALA A 51 11.45 19.13 6.61
CA ALA A 51 12.11 17.88 6.90
C ALA A 51 11.50 16.72 6.08
N ILE A 52 12.36 15.83 5.61
CA ILE A 52 11.98 14.70 4.76
C ILE A 52 11.87 13.45 5.64
N HIS A 53 10.72 12.78 5.57
CA HIS A 53 10.44 11.51 6.24
C HIS A 53 10.44 10.42 5.17
N VAL A 54 11.64 10.11 4.64
CA VAL A 54 11.86 9.31 3.43
C VAL A 54 11.01 8.03 3.41
N GLY A 55 10.90 7.32 4.54
CA GLY A 55 10.10 6.10 4.65
C GLY A 55 8.62 6.34 4.35
N ALA A 56 8.04 7.38 4.95
CA ALA A 56 6.63 7.70 4.80
C ALA A 56 6.33 8.48 3.52
N ASP A 57 7.23 9.37 3.08
CA ASP A 57 7.14 10.04 1.78
C ASP A 57 7.08 9.01 0.65
N ILE A 58 8.04 8.08 0.62
CA ILE A 58 8.07 7.01 -0.40
C ILE A 58 6.82 6.13 -0.31
N ALA A 59 6.38 5.75 0.90
CA ALA A 59 5.15 4.96 1.05
C ALA A 59 3.94 5.69 0.45
N LEU A 60 3.75 6.98 0.74
CA LEU A 60 2.63 7.76 0.22
C LEU A 60 2.72 7.98 -1.30
N PHE A 61 3.89 8.26 -1.85
CA PHE A 61 4.06 8.39 -3.30
C PHE A 61 3.84 7.07 -4.04
N MET A 62 4.27 5.94 -3.47
CA MET A 62 3.96 4.61 -4.01
C MET A 62 2.46 4.32 -3.93
N ALA A 63 1.80 4.68 -2.82
CA ALA A 63 0.35 4.56 -2.70
C ALA A 63 -0.36 5.33 -3.82
N LEU A 64 0.05 6.59 -4.07
CA LEU A 64 -0.52 7.42 -5.14
C LEU A 64 -0.30 6.81 -6.53
N ALA A 65 0.93 6.40 -6.83
CA ALA A 65 1.27 5.82 -8.13
C ALA A 65 0.46 4.53 -8.40
N LEU A 66 0.39 3.64 -7.42
CA LEU A 66 -0.40 2.40 -7.52
C LEU A 66 -1.90 2.68 -7.61
N ALA A 67 -2.42 3.70 -6.93
CA ALA A 67 -3.82 4.11 -7.04
C ALA A 67 -4.17 4.61 -8.44
N LEU A 68 -3.30 5.43 -9.04
CA LEU A 68 -3.49 5.92 -10.40
C LEU A 68 -3.41 4.79 -11.43
N LEU A 69 -2.44 3.86 -11.28
CA LEU A 69 -2.36 2.67 -12.12
C LEU A 69 -3.59 1.77 -11.97
N SER A 70 -4.09 1.61 -10.74
CA SER A 70 -5.32 0.88 -10.46
C SER A 70 -6.52 1.52 -11.16
N LEU A 71 -6.69 2.85 -11.03
CA LEU A 71 -7.77 3.59 -11.66
C LEU A 71 -7.74 3.42 -13.18
N LEU A 72 -6.57 3.50 -13.79
CA LEU A 72 -6.38 3.31 -15.23
C LEU A 72 -6.69 1.85 -15.64
N ALA A 73 -6.19 0.85 -14.90
CA ALA A 73 -6.44 -0.55 -15.20
C ALA A 73 -7.93 -0.93 -15.10
N LEU A 74 -8.63 -0.41 -14.08
CA LEU A 74 -10.07 -0.55 -13.92
C LEU A 74 -10.82 0.13 -15.07
N THR A 75 -10.44 1.35 -15.44
CA THR A 75 -11.07 2.08 -16.56
C THR A 75 -10.86 1.38 -17.89
N LEU A 76 -9.66 0.86 -18.15
CA LEU A 76 -9.33 0.07 -19.35
C LEU A 76 -10.05 -1.28 -19.42
N SER A 77 -10.59 -1.76 -18.28
CA SER A 77 -11.29 -3.04 -18.21
C SER A 77 -12.73 -2.98 -18.72
N SER A 78 -13.31 -1.77 -18.76
CA SER A 78 -14.68 -1.54 -19.23
C SER A 78 -14.76 -1.56 -20.75
N GLU A 79 -15.86 -2.12 -21.26
CA GLU A 79 -16.25 -1.99 -22.66
C GLU A 79 -17.05 -0.71 -22.90
N TYR A 80 -17.01 -0.23 -24.14
CA TYR A 80 -17.82 0.90 -24.60
C TYR A 80 -19.17 0.40 -25.11
N ASP A 81 -19.94 -0.21 -24.23
CA ASP A 81 -21.32 -0.68 -24.46
C ASP A 81 -22.32 0.09 -23.59
N GLU A 82 -23.62 -0.14 -23.79
CA GLU A 82 -24.68 0.57 -23.06
C GLU A 82 -24.67 0.27 -21.54
N VAL A 83 -24.13 -0.88 -21.15
CA VAL A 83 -24.12 -1.36 -19.76
C VAL A 83 -22.77 -1.12 -19.06
N GLY A 84 -21.68 -1.00 -19.81
CA GLY A 84 -20.32 -0.83 -19.30
C GLY A 84 -19.72 -2.12 -18.74
N TYR A 85 -19.95 -3.27 -19.38
CA TYR A 85 -19.45 -4.55 -18.86
C TYR A 85 -17.92 -4.57 -18.78
N CYS A 86 -17.39 -5.29 -17.79
CA CYS A 86 -15.95 -5.52 -17.67
C CYS A 86 -15.61 -6.96 -18.08
N THR A 87 -14.81 -7.09 -19.14
CA THR A 87 -14.50 -8.39 -19.77
C THR A 87 -13.00 -8.70 -19.82
N ARG A 88 -12.15 -7.76 -19.40
CA ARG A 88 -10.69 -7.86 -19.50
C ARG A 88 -10.04 -8.17 -18.15
N TRP A 89 -8.95 -8.94 -18.20
CA TRP A 89 -8.15 -9.31 -17.03
C TRP A 89 -7.58 -8.11 -16.27
N SER A 90 -7.50 -6.94 -16.93
CA SER A 90 -7.06 -5.68 -16.30
C SER A 90 -7.95 -5.27 -15.12
N LEU A 91 -9.18 -5.78 -15.03
CA LEU A 91 -10.03 -5.64 -13.84
C LEU A 91 -9.34 -6.20 -12.58
N VAL A 92 -8.83 -7.44 -12.65
CA VAL A 92 -8.17 -8.08 -11.52
C VAL A 92 -6.82 -7.44 -11.24
N ALA A 93 -6.09 -7.02 -12.29
CA ALA A 93 -4.86 -6.25 -12.11
C ALA A 93 -5.14 -4.92 -11.38
N GLY A 94 -6.21 -4.22 -11.75
CA GLY A 94 -6.67 -3.02 -11.07
C GLY A 94 -6.97 -3.25 -9.59
N ASP A 95 -7.61 -4.36 -9.25
CA ASP A 95 -7.88 -4.75 -7.86
C ASP A 95 -6.61 -4.99 -7.06
N ILE A 96 -5.65 -5.73 -7.61
CA ILE A 96 -4.36 -5.99 -6.97
C ILE A 96 -3.64 -4.67 -6.69
N LEU A 97 -3.59 -3.77 -7.68
CA LEU A 97 -2.98 -2.45 -7.54
C LEU A 97 -3.70 -1.57 -6.51
N MET A 98 -5.04 -1.63 -6.46
CA MET A 98 -5.85 -0.93 -5.44
C MET A 98 -5.46 -1.39 -4.04
N TYR A 99 -5.39 -2.70 -3.82
CA TYR A 99 -5.04 -3.27 -2.53
C TYR A 99 -3.60 -2.95 -2.10
N LEU A 100 -2.64 -3.06 -3.01
CA LEU A 100 -1.25 -2.65 -2.72
C LEU A 100 -1.14 -1.15 -2.44
N SER A 101 -1.89 -0.32 -3.17
CA SER A 101 -1.99 1.12 -2.90
C SER A 101 -2.51 1.39 -1.48
N LEU A 102 -3.58 0.71 -1.05
CA LEU A 102 -4.11 0.83 0.30
C LEU A 102 -3.10 0.39 1.37
N ALA A 103 -2.35 -0.70 1.13
CA ALA A 103 -1.29 -1.15 2.05
C ALA A 103 -0.25 -0.05 2.26
N HIS A 104 0.18 0.59 1.16
CA HIS A 104 1.12 1.71 1.22
C HIS A 104 0.53 2.97 1.88
N THR A 105 -0.75 3.26 1.70
CA THR A 105 -1.44 4.33 2.44
C THR A 105 -1.41 4.07 3.94
N VAL A 106 -1.71 2.84 4.36
CA VAL A 106 -1.66 2.44 5.78
C VAL A 106 -0.25 2.65 6.32
N THR A 107 0.77 2.19 5.61
CA THR A 107 2.18 2.41 6.00
C THR A 107 2.52 3.89 6.13
N GLY A 108 2.23 4.69 5.11
CA GLY A 108 2.55 6.11 5.07
C GLY A 108 1.84 6.91 6.16
N PHE A 109 0.69 6.44 6.63
CA PHE A 109 -0.05 7.07 7.72
C PHE A 109 0.39 6.61 9.11
N PHE A 110 0.46 5.30 9.32
CA PHE A 110 0.63 4.73 10.66
C PHE A 110 2.09 4.67 11.12
N ALA A 111 3.07 4.54 10.21
CA ALA A 111 4.47 4.51 10.60
C ALA A 111 4.95 5.83 11.23
N PRO A 112 4.67 7.02 10.66
CA PRO A 112 5.01 8.29 11.31
C PRO A 112 4.26 8.51 12.63
N LEU A 113 2.99 8.08 12.69
CA LEU A 113 2.18 8.22 13.88
C LEU A 113 2.74 7.37 15.02
N ASP A 114 3.14 6.13 14.76
CA ASP A 114 3.79 5.29 15.78
C ASP A 114 5.08 5.93 16.29
N ALA A 115 5.95 6.41 15.39
CA ALA A 115 7.17 7.10 15.77
C ALA A 115 6.91 8.35 16.64
N ALA A 116 5.86 9.13 16.31
CA ALA A 116 5.47 10.30 17.08
C ALA A 116 4.96 9.94 18.49
N ILE A 117 4.14 8.90 18.62
CA ILE A 117 3.65 8.40 19.91
C ILE A 117 4.82 7.90 20.76
N GLY A 118 5.81 7.23 20.17
CA GLY A 118 7.01 6.76 20.86
C GLY A 118 7.86 7.92 21.39
N ALA A 119 8.07 8.95 20.56
CA ALA A 119 8.77 10.16 20.95
C ALA A 119 8.03 10.93 22.07
N PHE A 120 6.69 10.94 22.04
CA PHE A 120 5.88 11.55 23.09
C PHE A 120 5.95 10.77 24.41
N ALA A 121 5.87 9.43 24.35
CA ALA A 121 5.97 8.56 25.53
C ALA A 121 7.31 8.75 26.27
N ALA A 122 8.40 8.97 25.53
CA ALA A 122 9.71 9.27 26.10
C ALA A 122 9.76 10.59 26.90
N ARG A 123 8.85 11.53 26.63
CA ARG A 123 8.78 12.83 27.33
C ARG A 123 7.92 12.82 28.59
N ILE A 124 7.00 11.85 28.73
CA ILE A 124 6.10 11.76 29.89
C ILE A 124 6.14 10.33 30.47
N PRO A 125 7.22 9.97 31.20
CA PRO A 125 7.39 8.61 31.74
C PRO A 125 6.27 8.20 32.70
N ALA A 126 5.65 9.16 33.39
CA ALA A 126 4.56 8.93 34.34
C ALA A 126 3.29 8.35 33.68
N GLN A 127 3.12 8.47 32.37
CA GLN A 127 1.98 7.92 31.62
C GLN A 127 2.38 6.77 30.69
N ALA A 128 3.58 6.20 30.86
CA ALA A 128 4.13 5.19 29.96
C ALA A 128 3.20 3.98 29.76
N ALA A 129 2.50 3.53 30.80
CA ALA A 129 1.57 2.40 30.70
C ALA A 129 0.38 2.68 29.77
N GLY A 130 -0.21 3.89 29.83
CA GLY A 130 -1.30 4.28 28.93
C GLY A 130 -0.82 4.44 27.48
N MET A 131 0.39 4.96 27.29
CA MET A 131 1.00 5.11 25.97
C MET A 131 1.33 3.76 25.32
N VAL A 132 1.75 2.76 26.08
CA VAL A 132 1.98 1.39 25.60
C VAL A 132 0.68 0.76 25.08
N VAL A 133 -0.43 0.97 25.78
CA VAL A 133 -1.75 0.48 25.34
C VAL A 133 -2.14 1.15 24.01
N LEU A 134 -1.99 2.47 23.91
CA LEU A 134 -2.29 3.22 22.68
C LEU A 134 -1.42 2.74 21.50
N HIS A 135 -0.12 2.54 21.71
CA HIS A 135 0.77 1.96 20.69
C HIS A 135 0.30 0.58 20.25
N THR A 136 -0.03 -0.29 21.21
CA THR A 136 -0.41 -1.68 20.91
C THR A 136 -1.68 -1.72 20.08
N VAL A 137 -2.70 -0.96 20.48
CA VAL A 137 -3.96 -0.88 19.73
C VAL A 137 -3.73 -0.33 18.32
N LEU A 138 -2.93 0.73 18.19
CA LEU A 138 -2.61 1.32 16.90
C LEU A 138 -1.93 0.30 15.97
N ARG A 139 -0.88 -0.38 16.45
CA ARG A 139 -0.14 -1.39 15.67
C ARG A 139 -1.01 -2.58 15.29
N VAL A 140 -1.90 -3.03 16.18
CA VAL A 140 -2.81 -4.15 15.88
C VAL A 140 -3.81 -3.76 14.78
N VAL A 141 -4.45 -2.60 14.90
CA VAL A 141 -5.45 -2.15 13.91
C VAL A 141 -4.78 -1.83 12.57
N ALA A 142 -3.68 -1.08 12.58
CA ALA A 142 -2.92 -0.75 11.38
C ALA A 142 -2.34 -2.02 10.73
N GLY A 143 -1.81 -2.93 11.54
CA GLY A 143 -1.25 -4.19 11.08
C GLY A 143 -2.30 -5.11 10.46
N ALA A 144 -3.51 -5.18 11.03
CA ALA A 144 -4.63 -5.90 10.44
C ALA A 144 -5.04 -5.29 9.10
N ALA A 145 -5.18 -3.96 9.03
CA ALA A 145 -5.51 -3.26 7.78
C ALA A 145 -4.44 -3.51 6.69
N TRP A 146 -3.16 -3.39 7.06
CA TRP A 146 -2.05 -3.65 6.18
C TRP A 146 -1.99 -5.11 5.71
N PHE A 147 -2.21 -6.08 6.60
CA PHE A 147 -2.23 -7.50 6.25
C PHE A 147 -3.36 -7.84 5.29
N LEU A 148 -4.55 -7.28 5.52
CA LEU A 148 -5.71 -7.46 4.65
C LEU A 148 -5.44 -6.85 3.27
N ALA A 149 -4.86 -5.65 3.21
CA ALA A 149 -4.54 -4.98 1.96
C ALA A 149 -3.38 -5.66 1.22
N THR A 150 -2.36 -6.13 1.93
CA THR A 150 -1.18 -6.75 1.30
C THR A 150 -1.49 -8.15 0.81
N TYR A 151 -2.15 -8.99 1.63
CA TYR A 151 -2.29 -10.42 1.34
C TYR A 151 -3.72 -10.84 1.06
N ALA A 152 -4.65 -10.60 1.98
CA ALA A 152 -5.99 -11.17 1.88
C ALA A 152 -6.76 -10.63 0.66
N GLY A 153 -6.67 -9.33 0.39
CA GLY A 153 -7.31 -8.65 -0.74
C GLY A 153 -6.84 -9.21 -2.09
N PRO A 154 -5.54 -9.16 -2.41
CA PRO A 154 -5.02 -9.69 -3.67
C PRO A 154 -5.31 -11.18 -3.86
N LEU A 155 -5.18 -12.00 -2.80
CA LEU A 155 -5.47 -13.44 -2.87
C LEU A 155 -6.96 -13.73 -3.11
N THR A 156 -7.85 -12.98 -2.47
CA THR A 156 -9.30 -13.13 -2.69
C THR A 156 -9.70 -12.67 -4.09
N ALA A 157 -9.12 -11.59 -4.60
CA ALA A 157 -9.32 -11.13 -5.98
C ALA A 157 -8.87 -12.18 -7.00
N LEU A 158 -7.70 -12.80 -6.81
CA LEU A 158 -7.20 -13.87 -7.67
C LEU A 158 -8.06 -15.15 -7.58
N LYS A 159 -8.53 -15.51 -6.38
CA LYS A 159 -9.37 -16.70 -6.16
C LYS A 159 -10.76 -16.55 -6.76
N GLN A 160 -11.34 -15.36 -6.68
CA GLN A 160 -12.67 -15.05 -7.22
C GLN A 160 -12.63 -14.67 -8.70
N SER A 161 -11.43 -14.60 -9.29
CA SER A 161 -11.24 -14.20 -10.68
C SER A 161 -11.98 -15.14 -11.64
N PRO A 162 -12.87 -14.62 -12.51
CA PRO A 162 -13.56 -15.42 -13.52
C PRO A 162 -12.69 -15.76 -14.73
N PHE A 163 -11.42 -15.30 -14.77
CA PHE A 163 -10.52 -15.49 -15.90
C PHE A 163 -9.85 -16.88 -15.93
N PRO A 164 -9.33 -17.31 -17.10
CA PRO A 164 -8.65 -18.60 -17.23
C PRO A 164 -7.47 -18.74 -16.26
N ARG A 165 -7.20 -19.98 -15.82
CA ARG A 165 -6.12 -20.29 -14.85
C ARG A 165 -4.76 -19.72 -15.25
N ALA A 166 -4.40 -19.79 -16.54
CA ALA A 166 -3.12 -19.27 -17.03
C ALA A 166 -2.99 -17.76 -16.77
N THR A 167 -4.05 -16.99 -17.01
CA THR A 167 -4.10 -15.55 -16.73
C THR A 167 -4.01 -15.27 -15.23
N ASN A 168 -4.73 -16.03 -14.39
CA ASN A 168 -4.69 -15.86 -12.94
C ASN A 168 -3.31 -16.21 -12.37
N ILE A 169 -2.63 -17.24 -12.90
CA ILE A 169 -1.26 -17.57 -12.51
C ILE A 169 -0.31 -16.45 -12.91
N ALA A 170 -0.41 -15.93 -14.13
CA ALA A 170 0.40 -14.80 -14.58
C ALA A 170 0.19 -13.56 -13.70
N LEU A 171 -1.06 -13.24 -13.35
CA LEU A 171 -1.38 -12.15 -12.42
C LEU A 171 -0.85 -12.40 -11.00
N GLY A 172 -0.91 -13.64 -10.52
CA GLY A 172 -0.33 -14.03 -9.24
C GLY A 172 1.19 -13.87 -9.20
N ILE A 173 1.88 -14.28 -10.27
CA ILE A 173 3.34 -14.08 -10.41
C ILE A 173 3.66 -12.59 -10.47
N ALA A 174 2.92 -11.82 -11.27
CA ALA A 174 3.11 -10.36 -11.37
C ALA A 174 2.88 -9.67 -10.02
N TYR A 175 1.86 -10.08 -9.26
CA TYR A 175 1.61 -9.60 -7.90
C TYR A 175 2.80 -9.90 -6.97
N LEU A 176 3.32 -11.12 -6.96
CA LEU A 176 4.47 -11.48 -6.12
C LEU A 176 5.73 -10.69 -6.50
N ALA A 177 6.00 -10.55 -7.80
CA ALA A 177 7.13 -9.77 -8.29
C ALA A 177 7.01 -8.29 -7.90
N LEU A 178 5.80 -7.72 -8.04
CA LEU A 178 5.52 -6.35 -7.62
C LEU A 178 5.66 -6.18 -6.11
N LEU A 179 5.13 -7.12 -5.32
CA LEU A 179 5.26 -7.08 -3.86
C LEU A 179 6.74 -7.09 -3.43
N ILE A 180 7.57 -7.95 -4.02
CA ILE A 180 9.01 -8.00 -3.73
C ILE A 180 9.68 -6.67 -4.10
N LEU A 181 9.34 -6.09 -5.26
CA LEU A 181 9.86 -4.79 -5.69
C LEU A 181 9.46 -3.67 -4.71
N LEU A 182 8.21 -3.67 -4.24
CA LEU A 182 7.71 -2.69 -3.27
C LEU A 182 8.41 -2.83 -1.91
N CYS A 183 8.60 -4.07 -1.43
CA CYS A 183 9.39 -4.33 -0.21
C CYS A 183 10.85 -3.91 -0.36
N TRP A 184 11.44 -4.07 -1.56
CA TRP A 184 12.78 -3.58 -1.86
C TRP A 184 12.88 -2.06 -1.79
N VAL A 185 11.92 -1.34 -2.38
CA VAL A 185 11.85 0.12 -2.30
C VAL A 185 11.67 0.59 -0.85
N GLY A 186 10.84 -0.10 -0.06
CA GLY A 186 10.69 0.16 1.37
C GLY A 186 11.97 -0.10 2.17
N ALA A 187 12.69 -1.18 1.88
CA ALA A 187 13.97 -1.47 2.53
C ALA A 187 15.02 -0.40 2.21
N LEU A 188 15.05 0.10 0.97
CA LEU A 188 15.91 1.20 0.55
C LEU A 188 15.57 2.51 1.28
N SER A 189 14.29 2.84 1.44
CA SER A 189 13.90 4.08 2.13
C SER A 189 14.37 4.07 3.60
N VAL A 190 14.20 2.94 4.30
CA VAL A 190 14.71 2.74 5.66
C VAL A 190 16.23 2.80 5.71
N GLN A 191 16.91 2.23 4.71
CA GLN A 191 18.36 2.30 4.63
C GLN A 191 18.86 3.74 4.48
N VAL A 192 18.20 4.56 3.65
CA VAL A 192 18.56 5.98 3.48
C VAL A 192 18.38 6.75 4.79
N GLU A 193 17.32 6.49 5.55
CA GLU A 193 17.12 7.11 6.88
C GLU A 193 18.19 6.68 7.89
N THR A 194 18.59 5.41 7.87
CA THR A 194 19.57 4.86 8.84
C THR A 194 21.02 5.11 8.47
N LEU A 195 21.36 5.32 7.19
CA LEU A 195 22.69 5.74 6.74
C LEU A 195 23.08 7.09 7.34
N GLY A 196 22.11 7.98 7.61
CA GLY A 196 22.32 9.21 8.39
C GLY A 196 22.77 8.96 9.85
N THR A 197 22.68 7.72 10.34
CA THR A 197 22.99 7.31 11.72
C THR A 197 24.09 6.25 11.84
N GLY A 198 24.77 5.88 10.73
CA GLY A 198 25.96 5.01 10.74
C GLY A 198 25.71 3.49 10.74
N GLY A 199 24.50 3.03 10.39
CA GLY A 199 24.16 1.60 10.34
C GLY A 199 24.75 0.85 9.13
N GLN A 200 25.13 -0.43 9.30
CA GLN A 200 25.55 -1.28 8.18
C GLN A 200 24.35 -1.81 7.37
N PRO A 201 24.41 -1.78 6.03
CA PRO A 201 23.28 -2.14 5.18
C PRO A 201 23.16 -3.65 4.99
N GLN A 202 22.16 -4.27 5.62
CA GLN A 202 21.72 -5.62 5.31
C GLN A 202 20.39 -5.58 4.54
N LEU A 203 20.48 -5.26 3.24
CA LEU A 203 19.33 -5.03 2.38
C LEU A 203 18.38 -6.25 2.33
N LEU A 204 18.94 -7.46 2.29
CA LEU A 204 18.17 -8.71 2.20
C LEU A 204 17.30 -8.94 3.45
N VAL A 205 17.86 -8.67 4.64
CA VAL A 205 17.12 -8.69 5.91
C VAL A 205 16.07 -7.58 5.95
N GLY A 206 16.39 -6.40 5.39
CA GLY A 206 15.45 -5.29 5.23
C GLY A 206 14.22 -5.70 4.41
N VAL A 207 14.41 -6.34 3.25
CA VAL A 207 13.32 -6.81 2.39
C VAL A 207 12.43 -7.81 3.12
N LEU A 208 13.03 -8.76 3.86
CA LEU A 208 12.27 -9.75 4.64
C LEU A 208 11.46 -9.09 5.77
N LYS A 209 11.98 -8.03 6.40
CA LYS A 209 11.25 -7.26 7.40
C LYS A 209 10.10 -6.46 6.79
N GLU A 210 10.26 -5.95 5.58
CA GLU A 210 9.19 -5.23 4.87
C GLU A 210 8.03 -6.16 4.45
N LEU A 211 8.26 -7.48 4.33
CA LEU A 211 7.16 -8.46 4.21
C LEU A 211 6.33 -8.60 5.50
N VAL A 212 6.79 -8.06 6.62
CA VAL A 212 6.03 -8.07 7.87
C VAL A 212 6.08 -6.68 8.52
N GLN A 213 5.84 -5.67 7.67
CA GLN A 213 6.01 -4.26 7.99
C GLN A 213 5.37 -3.81 9.32
N PRO A 214 4.18 -4.30 9.73
CA PRO A 214 3.58 -3.90 11.01
C PRO A 214 4.39 -4.30 12.25
N PHE A 215 5.25 -5.32 12.17
CA PHE A 215 6.15 -5.69 13.28
C PHE A 215 7.38 -4.79 13.36
N ARG A 216 7.64 -3.95 12.35
CA ARG A 216 8.69 -2.92 12.37
C ARG A 216 8.23 -1.65 13.06
N TRP A 217 6.94 -1.32 12.96
CA TRP A 217 6.36 -0.17 13.64
C TRP A 217 6.50 -0.38 15.14
#